data_AF-A0A182MZX5-F1
#
_entry.id   AF-A0A182MZX5-F1
#
_cell.length_a   1.000
_cell.length_b   1.000
_cell.length_c   1.000
_cell.angle_alpha   90.00
_cell.angle_beta   90.00
_cell.angle_gamma   90.00
#
_symmetry.space_group_name_H-M   'P 1'
#
loop_
_entity.id
_entity.type
_entity.pdbx_description
1 polymer ?
#
loop_
_entity_poly.entity_id
_entity_poly.type
_entity_poly.pdbx_seq_one_letter_code
_entity_poly.pdbx_strand_id
1 'polypeptide(L)'
;MQPRTCLLVVAACLAAGAVSATQKLQERYSWQQLDFVFPNQRLKQQALARGDYVPTNGLPVGIERWENKLFVSVPRWKDGIPSTLNYIDMNQTPSGSPALIPYPDWSSNVAGDCANGLSTVYRIKADKCGRLWALDTGTVGIGNTTQQLCPYALNVWDLKTNRRLRRYELRADDTNPNTFIANIAIDMGRSCDDTYAYMSDELGYGLIVYSYEQNRSWRFAHSFFFPDPLRGDFNVAGLNFQWGEEGIFGMSLTPLQADGYRTVYFSPLASHREFTVSTRILRDESKVEESFHDFQYLKERGPNSHTTSRVMSETGLQLFNLIDQNAVGCWHSSLPYAPEYHGVVDRDDVELVFPADVKIDDEEQVWVISDRMPVFLIADLDYSDVNFRIFSAPLATLVAGTVCDVQQPPFGAIQPKFGGVEAAPGADLTATYNTDTTLLPTTYSTGSFTPTLSYAPTVAPQAPKFTQSYDTPTSHMFSTQSYPTTAKAYGGYGKYHDYHGGAPQHHAGGYHHGPHGHDGSEQDGGYSGHHRGSGGYWHGAPHKKQDSWKQYFY
;
A
#
# COMPACT_ATOMS: atom_id res chain seq x y z
N MET A 1 64.32 -31.09 -48.97
CA MET A 1 63.59 -29.95 -49.56
C MET A 1 62.17 -29.96 -49.03
N GLN A 2 61.72 -28.77 -48.62
CA GLN A 2 60.41 -28.33 -48.12
C GLN A 2 59.92 -28.76 -46.71
N PRO A 3 59.61 -27.77 -45.84
CA PRO A 3 59.09 -27.98 -44.49
C PRO A 3 57.55 -27.91 -44.48
N ARG A 4 56.90 -28.52 -43.47
CA ARG A 4 55.52 -28.19 -43.12
C ARG A 4 55.42 -27.87 -41.64
N THR A 5 55.27 -26.58 -41.42
CA THR A 5 54.82 -25.85 -40.25
C THR A 5 53.61 -26.54 -39.60
N CYS A 6 53.71 -26.84 -38.30
CA CYS A 6 52.55 -27.21 -37.48
C CYS A 6 52.25 -26.01 -36.56
N LEU A 7 51.14 -25.35 -36.84
CA LEU A 7 50.61 -24.22 -36.08
C LEU A 7 50.01 -24.77 -34.77
N LEU A 8 50.57 -24.40 -33.62
CA LEU A 8 49.97 -24.62 -32.31
C LEU A 8 48.88 -23.57 -32.09
N VAL A 9 47.62 -23.97 -32.24
CA VAL A 9 46.45 -23.17 -31.82
C VAL A 9 46.24 -23.41 -30.32
N VAL A 10 46.62 -22.44 -29.49
CA VAL A 10 46.25 -22.42 -28.07
C VAL A 10 44.82 -21.89 -27.98
N ALA A 11 43.85 -22.78 -27.82
CA ALA A 11 42.48 -22.42 -27.49
C ALA A 11 42.40 -22.06 -26.00
N ALA A 12 42.42 -20.76 -25.69
CA ALA A 12 42.10 -20.25 -24.37
C ALA A 12 40.60 -20.45 -24.11
N CYS A 13 40.26 -21.44 -23.28
CA CYS A 13 38.90 -21.61 -22.76
C CYS A 13 38.60 -20.48 -21.77
N LEU A 14 37.99 -19.39 -22.25
CA LEU A 14 37.27 -18.45 -21.41
C LEU A 14 35.99 -19.12 -20.94
N ALA A 15 36.07 -19.84 -19.82
CA ALA A 15 34.88 -20.19 -19.04
C ALA A 15 34.36 -18.89 -18.40
N ALA A 16 33.56 -18.14 -19.16
CA ALA A 16 32.64 -17.18 -18.58
C ALA A 16 31.59 -18.01 -17.83
N GLY A 17 31.89 -18.37 -16.58
CA GLY A 17 30.88 -18.83 -15.65
C GLY A 17 29.88 -17.70 -15.52
N ALA A 18 28.67 -17.90 -16.03
CA ALA A 18 27.54 -17.10 -15.63
C ALA A 18 27.46 -17.23 -14.12
N VAL A 19 27.83 -16.17 -13.40
CA VAL A 19 27.48 -16.03 -11.99
C VAL A 19 25.96 -15.91 -12.02
N SER A 20 25.28 -17.06 -11.94
CA SER A 20 23.88 -17.07 -11.56
C SER A 20 23.90 -16.48 -10.16
N ALA A 21 23.42 -15.24 -10.03
CA ALA A 21 23.15 -14.66 -8.72
C ALA A 21 22.31 -15.70 -7.98
N THR A 22 22.88 -16.29 -6.92
CA THR A 22 22.18 -17.30 -6.14
C THR A 22 21.02 -16.57 -5.48
N GLN A 23 19.79 -16.89 -5.89
CA GLN A 23 18.59 -16.37 -5.26
C GLN A 23 18.65 -16.70 -3.77
N LYS A 24 18.47 -15.67 -2.95
CA LYS A 24 18.62 -15.76 -1.49
C LYS A 24 17.30 -16.15 -0.85
N LEU A 25 16.21 -15.57 -1.35
CA LEU A 25 14.84 -15.94 -1.01
C LEU A 25 14.56 -17.37 -1.49
N GLN A 26 14.09 -18.20 -0.57
CA GLN A 26 13.72 -19.58 -0.86
C GLN A 26 12.20 -19.70 -0.88
N GLU A 27 11.65 -20.31 -1.93
CA GLU A 27 10.21 -20.59 -2.00
C GLU A 27 9.82 -21.51 -0.83
N ARG A 28 8.78 -21.12 -0.10
CA ARG A 28 8.18 -21.91 0.98
C ARG A 28 6.82 -22.44 0.56
N TYR A 29 6.00 -21.57 -0.01
CA TYR A 29 4.66 -21.94 -0.44
C TYR A 29 4.36 -21.39 -1.81
N SER A 30 3.57 -22.12 -2.58
CA SER A 30 3.20 -21.73 -3.94
C SER A 30 1.83 -22.26 -4.34
N TRP A 31 1.12 -21.52 -5.17
CA TRP A 31 -0.22 -21.89 -5.65
C TRP A 31 -0.43 -21.47 -7.10
N GLN A 32 -1.03 -22.37 -7.88
CA GLN A 32 -1.64 -21.99 -9.16
C GLN A 32 -2.95 -21.24 -8.90
N GLN A 33 -3.76 -21.78 -7.99
CA GLN A 33 -5.01 -21.20 -7.48
C GLN A 33 -5.14 -21.50 -5.98
N LEU A 34 -5.84 -20.65 -5.24
CA LEU A 34 -6.03 -20.84 -3.80
C LEU A 34 -7.06 -21.93 -3.50
N ASP A 35 -6.85 -22.62 -2.37
CA ASP A 35 -7.80 -23.54 -1.76
C ASP A 35 -8.00 -23.20 -0.28
N PHE A 36 -9.12 -23.65 0.29
CA PHE A 36 -9.51 -23.37 1.67
C PHE A 36 -9.89 -24.65 2.42
N VAL A 37 -9.61 -24.69 3.72
CA VAL A 37 -10.00 -25.81 4.58
C VAL A 37 -11.48 -25.69 4.96
N PHE A 38 -12.35 -26.36 4.19
CA PHE A 38 -13.77 -26.47 4.49
C PHE A 38 -14.05 -27.45 5.62
N PRO A 39 -15.16 -27.28 6.39
CA PRO A 39 -15.49 -28.21 7.48
C PRO A 39 -15.69 -29.66 7.00
N ASN A 40 -16.11 -29.84 5.74
CA ASN A 40 -16.14 -31.12 5.06
C ASN A 40 -16.25 -30.95 3.54
N GLN A 41 -16.00 -32.04 2.80
CA GLN A 41 -16.00 -32.04 1.34
C GLN A 41 -17.38 -31.71 0.74
N ARG A 42 -18.48 -32.10 1.38
CA ARG A 42 -19.82 -31.80 0.88
C ARG A 42 -20.09 -30.29 0.86
N LEU A 43 -19.71 -29.58 1.92
CA LEU A 43 -19.84 -28.12 1.99
C LEU A 43 -18.96 -27.43 0.94
N LYS A 44 -17.73 -27.93 0.71
CA LYS A 44 -16.88 -27.43 -0.37
C LYS A 44 -17.54 -27.56 -1.74
N GLN A 45 -18.10 -28.74 -2.05
CA GLN A 45 -18.80 -28.97 -3.32
C GLN A 45 -20.05 -28.10 -3.47
N GLN A 46 -20.77 -27.84 -2.39
CA GLN A 46 -21.91 -26.91 -2.41
C GLN A 46 -21.47 -25.48 -2.65
N ALA A 47 -20.39 -25.01 -2.00
CA ALA A 47 -19.84 -23.68 -2.21
C ALA A 47 -19.35 -23.49 -3.67
N LEU A 48 -18.67 -24.49 -4.22
CA LEU A 48 -18.29 -24.51 -5.65
C LEU A 48 -19.51 -24.44 -6.57
N ALA A 49 -20.55 -25.23 -6.30
CA ALA A 49 -21.75 -25.27 -7.14
C ALA A 49 -22.59 -23.98 -7.08
N ARG A 50 -22.53 -23.25 -5.96
CA ARG A 50 -23.27 -22.00 -5.75
C ARG A 50 -22.50 -20.75 -6.18
N GLY A 51 -21.20 -20.86 -6.39
CA GLY A 51 -20.32 -19.71 -6.61
C GLY A 51 -19.86 -19.02 -5.32
N ASP A 52 -20.18 -19.58 -4.15
CA ASP A 52 -19.67 -19.10 -2.85
C ASP A 52 -18.16 -19.36 -2.70
N TYR A 53 -17.62 -20.27 -3.51
CA TYR A 53 -16.18 -20.49 -3.68
C TYR A 53 -15.83 -20.61 -5.18
N VAL A 54 -14.99 -19.70 -5.67
CA VAL A 54 -14.45 -19.73 -7.03
C VAL A 54 -12.91 -19.74 -6.92
N PRO A 55 -12.22 -20.87 -7.17
CA PRO A 55 -10.78 -21.00 -6.94
C PRO A 55 -9.91 -19.96 -7.65
N THR A 56 -10.32 -19.51 -8.84
CA THR A 56 -9.62 -18.56 -9.69
C THR A 56 -9.90 -17.09 -9.36
N ASN A 57 -10.68 -16.81 -8.32
CA ASN A 57 -11.04 -15.44 -7.96
C ASN A 57 -10.24 -14.91 -6.76
N GLY A 58 -9.52 -15.77 -6.05
CA GLY A 58 -8.73 -15.38 -4.88
C GLY A 58 -7.32 -14.92 -5.26
N LEU A 59 -6.94 -13.76 -4.74
CA LEU A 59 -5.58 -13.23 -4.79
C LEU A 59 -5.09 -12.99 -3.35
N PRO A 60 -4.01 -13.65 -2.89
CA PRO A 60 -3.46 -13.39 -1.56
C PRO A 60 -2.53 -12.18 -1.60
N VAL A 61 -2.73 -11.19 -0.71
CA VAL A 61 -2.00 -9.89 -0.84
C VAL A 61 -1.14 -9.52 0.36
N GLY A 62 -1.40 -10.08 1.54
CA GLY A 62 -0.73 -9.71 2.79
C GLY A 62 -0.40 -10.92 3.63
N ILE A 63 0.71 -10.83 4.35
CA ILE A 63 1.22 -11.91 5.20
C ILE A 63 1.67 -11.39 6.55
N GLU A 64 1.67 -12.27 7.55
CA GLU A 64 2.33 -12.02 8.84
C GLU A 64 2.61 -13.35 9.52
N ARG A 65 3.79 -13.52 10.12
CA ARG A 65 4.11 -14.70 10.91
C ARG A 65 3.96 -14.42 12.40
N TRP A 66 3.35 -15.36 13.09
CA TRP A 66 3.40 -15.45 14.55
C TRP A 66 3.54 -16.91 14.96
N GLU A 67 4.66 -17.25 15.60
CA GLU A 67 5.02 -18.63 15.94
C GLU A 67 4.85 -19.58 14.72
N ASN A 68 4.03 -20.62 14.82
CA ASN A 68 3.75 -21.57 13.75
C ASN A 68 2.64 -21.13 12.78
N LYS A 69 2.01 -19.97 12.97
CA LYS A 69 0.97 -19.44 12.09
C LYS A 69 1.57 -18.44 11.11
N LEU A 70 1.47 -18.76 9.81
CA LEU A 70 1.69 -17.79 8.75
C LEU A 70 0.34 -17.32 8.25
N PHE A 71 -0.08 -16.13 8.68
CA PHE A 71 -1.32 -15.51 8.25
C PHE A 71 -1.23 -15.07 6.80
N VAL A 72 -2.35 -15.20 6.08
CA VAL A 72 -2.51 -14.82 4.68
C VAL A 72 -3.88 -14.15 4.51
N SER A 73 -3.90 -12.93 4.01
CA SER A 73 -5.13 -12.21 3.68
C SER A 73 -5.50 -12.36 2.20
N VAL A 74 -6.79 -12.47 1.93
CA VAL A 74 -7.37 -12.61 0.59
C VAL A 74 -8.54 -11.62 0.46
N PRO A 75 -8.34 -10.46 -0.17
CA PRO A 75 -9.40 -9.45 -0.33
C PRO A 75 -10.55 -9.97 -1.19
N ARG A 76 -11.78 -9.53 -0.91
CA ARG A 76 -12.96 -9.95 -1.69
C ARG A 76 -13.20 -9.06 -2.91
N TRP A 77 -12.20 -8.95 -3.79
CA TRP A 77 -12.31 -8.16 -5.03
C TRP A 77 -13.21 -8.77 -6.09
N LYS A 78 -13.28 -10.10 -6.12
CA LYS A 78 -14.20 -10.88 -6.96
C LYS A 78 -15.08 -11.74 -6.06
N ASP A 79 -16.24 -12.16 -6.56
CA ASP A 79 -17.13 -13.07 -5.85
C ASP A 79 -16.47 -14.44 -5.61
N GLY A 80 -17.02 -15.21 -4.66
CA GLY A 80 -16.58 -16.57 -4.40
C GLY A 80 -15.30 -16.67 -3.56
N ILE A 81 -15.05 -15.68 -2.70
CA ILE A 81 -14.00 -15.73 -1.67
C ILE A 81 -14.61 -16.17 -0.34
N PRO A 82 -14.30 -17.40 0.13
CA PRO A 82 -14.96 -17.94 1.32
C PRO A 82 -14.49 -17.26 2.61
N SER A 83 -13.22 -16.85 2.67
CA SER A 83 -12.59 -16.30 3.88
C SER A 83 -11.50 -15.29 3.53
N THR A 84 -11.56 -14.11 4.15
CA THR A 84 -10.62 -13.01 3.86
C THR A 84 -9.39 -13.02 4.76
N LEU A 85 -9.49 -13.54 5.97
CA LEU A 85 -8.36 -13.69 6.89
C LEU A 85 -8.12 -15.17 7.17
N ASN A 86 -6.91 -15.63 6.86
CA ASN A 86 -6.56 -17.04 6.93
C ASN A 86 -5.16 -17.23 7.50
N TYR A 87 -4.77 -18.48 7.75
CA TYR A 87 -3.39 -18.85 8.06
C TYR A 87 -3.01 -20.23 7.52
N ILE A 88 -1.72 -20.47 7.47
CA ILE A 88 -1.07 -21.77 7.26
C ILE A 88 -0.48 -22.21 8.59
N ASP A 89 -0.76 -23.45 9.00
CA ASP A 89 -0.07 -24.08 10.13
C ASP A 89 1.24 -24.69 9.65
N MET A 90 2.35 -24.00 9.91
CA MET A 90 3.68 -24.37 9.42
C MET A 90 4.24 -25.64 10.06
N ASN A 91 3.70 -26.07 11.21
CA ASN A 91 4.06 -27.35 11.82
C ASN A 91 3.44 -28.52 11.05
N GLN A 92 2.23 -28.33 10.52
CA GLN A 92 1.53 -29.36 9.74
C GLN A 92 1.99 -29.36 8.28
N THR A 93 2.20 -28.18 7.71
CA THR A 93 2.64 -28.01 6.32
C THR A 93 3.85 -27.08 6.27
N PRO A 94 5.07 -27.62 6.30
CA PRO A 94 6.29 -26.80 6.27
C PRO A 94 6.53 -26.09 4.92
N SER A 95 6.04 -26.65 3.82
CA SER A 95 6.15 -26.11 2.46
C SER A 95 5.09 -26.68 1.50
N GLY A 96 4.96 -26.10 0.31
CA GLY A 96 4.08 -26.57 -0.78
C GLY A 96 2.83 -25.72 -1.00
N SER A 97 1.70 -26.33 -1.36
CA SER A 97 0.46 -25.64 -1.73
C SER A 97 -0.70 -25.93 -0.76
N PRO A 98 -0.58 -25.63 0.56
CA PRO A 98 -1.64 -25.93 1.51
C PRO A 98 -2.92 -25.16 1.22
N ALA A 99 -4.06 -25.77 1.53
CA ALA A 99 -5.31 -25.03 1.66
C ALA A 99 -5.23 -24.08 2.87
N LEU A 100 -5.75 -22.86 2.70
CA LEU A 100 -5.76 -21.82 3.72
C LEU A 100 -6.80 -22.12 4.80
N ILE A 101 -6.44 -21.95 6.07
CA ILE A 101 -7.32 -22.17 7.22
C ILE A 101 -7.95 -20.82 7.62
N PRO A 102 -9.29 -20.67 7.57
CA PRO A 102 -9.95 -19.43 8.01
C PRO A 102 -9.63 -19.09 9.47
N TYR A 103 -9.34 -17.82 9.73
CA TYR A 103 -9.02 -17.32 11.05
C TYR A 103 -10.04 -16.29 11.58
N PRO A 104 -10.38 -16.34 12.88
CA PRO A 104 -10.12 -17.45 13.80
C PRO A 104 -10.94 -18.70 13.46
N ASP A 105 -12.03 -18.52 12.70
CA ASP A 105 -12.92 -19.57 12.24
C ASP A 105 -13.74 -19.10 11.02
N TRP A 106 -14.56 -20.00 10.50
CA TRP A 106 -15.47 -19.75 9.37
C TRP A 106 -16.55 -18.70 9.69
N SER A 107 -17.13 -18.72 10.90
CA SER A 107 -18.18 -17.77 11.29
C SER A 107 -17.69 -16.32 11.36
N SER A 108 -16.41 -16.13 11.64
CA SER A 108 -15.77 -14.82 11.68
C SER A 108 -15.44 -14.26 10.29
N ASN A 109 -15.71 -15.02 9.22
CA ASN A 109 -15.42 -14.66 7.84
C ASN A 109 -16.70 -14.51 6.99
N VAL A 110 -17.77 -13.97 7.58
CA VAL A 110 -19.02 -13.65 6.87
C VAL A 110 -19.02 -12.17 6.46
N ALA A 111 -18.98 -11.89 5.15
CA ALA A 111 -19.10 -10.52 4.65
C ALA A 111 -20.47 -9.94 4.98
N GLY A 112 -20.51 -8.67 5.39
CA GLY A 112 -21.74 -7.98 5.78
C GLY A 112 -22.26 -8.29 7.20
N ASP A 113 -21.72 -9.29 7.92
CA ASP A 113 -21.92 -9.39 9.36
C ASP A 113 -20.98 -8.41 10.07
N CYS A 114 -21.36 -7.14 10.11
CA CYS A 114 -20.50 -6.08 10.65
C CYS A 114 -20.16 -6.29 12.13
N ALA A 115 -21.01 -7.01 12.88
CA ALA A 115 -20.78 -7.24 14.31
C ALA A 115 -19.72 -8.32 14.54
N ASN A 116 -19.78 -9.44 13.82
CA ASN A 116 -18.98 -10.62 14.12
C ASN A 116 -18.05 -11.09 12.99
N GLY A 117 -18.37 -10.73 11.75
CA GLY A 117 -17.65 -11.14 10.56
C GLY A 117 -16.58 -10.14 10.10
N LEU A 118 -15.88 -10.56 9.04
CA LEU A 118 -14.91 -9.77 8.30
C LEU A 118 -15.34 -9.71 6.83
N SER A 119 -15.41 -8.51 6.28
CA SER A 119 -15.70 -8.29 4.87
C SER A 119 -14.43 -8.44 4.05
N THR A 120 -13.47 -7.52 4.17
CA THR A 120 -12.22 -7.54 3.40
C THR A 120 -11.06 -7.05 4.24
N VAL A 121 -9.98 -7.86 4.29
CA VAL A 121 -8.74 -7.55 4.99
C VAL A 121 -7.58 -7.50 3.99
N TYR A 122 -6.73 -6.49 4.09
CA TYR A 122 -5.55 -6.30 3.23
C TYR A 122 -4.24 -6.61 3.95
N ARG A 123 -3.76 -5.69 4.79
CA ARG A 123 -2.56 -5.89 5.62
C ARG A 123 -2.95 -6.19 7.04
N ILE A 124 -2.11 -7.00 7.67
CA ILE A 124 -2.26 -7.48 9.04
C ILE A 124 -0.94 -7.32 9.77
N LYS A 125 -1.01 -7.24 11.10
CA LYS A 125 0.19 -7.17 11.94
C LYS A 125 0.01 -7.95 13.23
N ALA A 126 0.95 -8.83 13.53
CA ALA A 126 1.10 -9.46 14.82
C ALA A 126 2.04 -8.60 15.65
N ASP A 127 1.65 -8.29 16.87
CA ASP A 127 2.48 -7.51 17.79
C ASP A 127 3.17 -8.39 18.83
N LYS A 128 4.14 -7.80 19.54
CA LYS A 128 4.93 -8.51 20.57
C LYS A 128 4.11 -8.90 21.81
N CYS A 129 2.87 -8.42 21.92
CA CYS A 129 1.93 -8.80 22.97
C CYS A 129 1.12 -10.05 22.61
N GLY A 130 1.34 -10.63 21.41
CA GLY A 130 0.55 -11.75 20.92
C GLY A 130 -0.85 -11.31 20.53
N ARG A 131 -1.00 -10.13 19.94
CA ARG A 131 -2.24 -9.67 19.33
C ARG A 131 -2.13 -9.59 17.82
N LEU A 132 -3.15 -10.05 17.11
CA LEU A 132 -3.29 -9.86 15.67
C LEU A 132 -4.18 -8.64 15.43
N TRP A 133 -3.69 -7.71 14.63
CA TRP A 133 -4.39 -6.52 14.20
C TRP A 133 -4.74 -6.66 12.73
N ALA A 134 -6.03 -6.56 12.41
CA ALA A 134 -6.51 -6.53 11.04
C ALA A 134 -7.54 -5.42 10.88
N LEU A 135 -7.36 -4.60 9.86
CA LEU A 135 -8.38 -3.65 9.45
C LEU A 135 -9.32 -4.32 8.46
N ASP A 136 -10.61 -4.37 8.81
CA ASP A 136 -11.69 -4.70 7.87
C ASP A 136 -12.12 -3.41 7.18
N THR A 137 -12.01 -3.36 5.85
CA THR A 137 -12.48 -2.20 5.07
C THR A 137 -13.99 -2.14 4.96
N GLY A 138 -14.69 -3.21 5.32
CA GLY A 138 -16.15 -3.29 5.26
C GLY A 138 -16.69 -3.34 3.83
N THR A 139 -15.82 -3.54 2.83
CA THR A 139 -16.17 -3.57 1.41
C THR A 139 -16.07 -4.96 0.80
N VAL A 140 -16.77 -5.15 -0.30
CA VAL A 140 -16.55 -6.23 -1.28
C VAL A 140 -16.51 -5.63 -2.69
N GLY A 141 -15.95 -6.34 -3.66
CA GLY A 141 -15.71 -5.82 -5.00
C GLY A 141 -14.48 -4.90 -5.05
N ILE A 142 -14.22 -4.38 -6.25
CA ILE A 142 -13.17 -3.40 -6.52
C ILE A 142 -13.62 -2.46 -7.65
N GLY A 143 -13.17 -1.21 -7.63
CA GLY A 143 -13.54 -0.19 -8.61
C GLY A 143 -15.06 0.01 -8.68
N ASN A 144 -15.63 -0.13 -9.87
CA ASN A 144 -17.07 0.04 -10.12
C ASN A 144 -17.98 -1.03 -9.47
N THR A 145 -17.42 -2.15 -9.02
CA THR A 145 -18.16 -3.21 -8.31
C THR A 145 -18.13 -3.06 -6.79
N THR A 146 -17.40 -2.06 -6.29
CA THR A 146 -17.22 -1.84 -4.85
C THR A 146 -18.56 -1.58 -4.16
N GLN A 147 -18.82 -2.34 -3.11
CA GLN A 147 -19.99 -2.19 -2.25
C GLN A 147 -19.52 -2.08 -0.80
N GLN A 148 -19.92 -0.98 -0.13
CA GLN A 148 -19.71 -0.81 1.31
C GLN A 148 -20.82 -1.55 2.06
N LEU A 149 -20.49 -2.68 2.68
CA LEU A 149 -21.43 -3.47 3.47
C LEU A 149 -21.42 -3.06 4.94
N CYS A 150 -20.24 -2.69 5.45
CA CYS A 150 -20.00 -2.35 6.85
C CYS A 150 -19.12 -1.11 6.95
N PRO A 151 -19.13 -0.35 8.06
CA PRO A 151 -18.11 0.67 8.31
C PRO A 151 -16.72 0.06 8.46
N TYR A 152 -15.66 0.85 8.21
CA TYR A 152 -14.28 0.45 8.49
C TYR A 152 -14.13 0.08 9.97
N ALA A 153 -13.51 -1.08 10.24
CA ALA A 153 -13.34 -1.55 11.60
C ALA A 153 -11.99 -2.22 11.84
N LEU A 154 -11.27 -1.73 12.84
CA LEU A 154 -10.07 -2.37 13.35
C LEU A 154 -10.45 -3.51 14.29
N ASN A 155 -10.04 -4.72 13.95
CA ASN A 155 -10.25 -5.92 14.75
C ASN A 155 -8.92 -6.37 15.37
N VAL A 156 -8.97 -6.70 16.66
CA VAL A 156 -7.81 -7.15 17.44
C VAL A 156 -8.14 -8.48 18.09
N TRP A 157 -7.34 -9.51 17.83
CA TRP A 157 -7.49 -10.84 18.44
C TRP A 157 -6.30 -11.17 19.32
N ASP A 158 -6.55 -11.90 20.39
CA ASP A 158 -5.52 -12.60 21.16
C ASP A 158 -5.09 -13.84 20.37
N LEU A 159 -3.82 -13.92 19.98
CA LEU A 159 -3.26 -15.00 19.16
C LEU A 159 -3.09 -16.32 19.92
N LYS A 160 -3.06 -16.28 21.25
CA LYS A 160 -2.96 -17.49 22.09
C LYS A 160 -4.30 -18.17 22.24
N THR A 161 -5.37 -17.38 22.35
CA THR A 161 -6.74 -17.90 22.56
C THR A 161 -7.61 -17.88 21.30
N ASN A 162 -7.14 -17.21 20.23
CA ASN A 162 -7.89 -16.92 18.99
C ASN A 162 -9.21 -16.17 19.24
N ARG A 163 -9.31 -15.42 20.35
CA ARG A 163 -10.52 -14.66 20.70
C ARG A 163 -10.36 -13.21 20.33
N ARG A 164 -11.43 -12.62 19.77
CA ARG A 164 -11.46 -11.19 19.47
C ARG A 164 -11.49 -10.40 20.78
N LEU A 165 -10.44 -9.62 21.00
CA LEU A 165 -10.31 -8.70 22.13
C LEU A 165 -11.08 -7.41 21.88
N ARG A 166 -11.05 -6.92 20.64
CA ARG A 166 -11.64 -5.64 20.29
C ARG A 166 -12.11 -5.60 18.85
N ARG A 167 -13.22 -4.89 18.64
CA ARG A 167 -13.61 -4.31 17.36
C ARG A 167 -13.80 -2.81 17.60
N TYR A 168 -13.05 -1.99 16.89
CA TYR A 168 -13.20 -0.54 16.91
C TYR A 168 -13.65 -0.08 15.54
N GLU A 169 -14.82 0.53 15.48
CA GLU A 169 -15.32 1.17 14.27
C GLU A 169 -14.67 2.54 14.10
N LEU A 170 -14.11 2.82 12.93
CA LEU A 170 -13.54 4.14 12.66
C LEU A 170 -14.64 5.20 12.71
N ARG A 171 -14.32 6.36 13.30
CA ARG A 171 -15.24 7.48 13.33
C ARG A 171 -15.46 7.99 11.92
N ALA A 172 -16.70 8.42 11.62
CA ALA A 172 -17.01 9.02 10.33
C ALA A 172 -16.08 10.21 10.00
N ASP A 173 -15.73 11.02 11.01
CA ASP A 173 -14.81 12.18 10.87
C ASP A 173 -13.39 11.79 10.43
N ASP A 174 -12.97 10.54 10.69
CA ASP A 174 -11.63 10.07 10.37
C ASP A 174 -11.53 9.47 8.96
N THR A 175 -12.68 9.33 8.29
CA THR A 175 -12.82 8.79 6.93
C THR A 175 -13.46 9.83 6.02
N ASN A 176 -13.39 9.62 4.71
CA ASN A 176 -14.06 10.46 3.72
C ASN A 176 -14.64 9.57 2.59
N PRO A 177 -15.42 10.14 1.64
CA PRO A 177 -16.06 9.35 0.59
C PRO A 177 -15.11 8.55 -0.32
N ASN A 178 -13.83 8.94 -0.38
CA ASN A 178 -12.81 8.27 -1.18
C ASN A 178 -11.93 7.34 -0.32
N THR A 179 -12.21 7.18 0.98
CA THR A 179 -11.35 6.40 1.86
C THR A 179 -11.14 4.99 1.33
N PHE A 180 -9.90 4.56 1.26
CA PHE A 180 -9.49 3.20 0.94
C PHE A 180 -8.21 2.89 1.72
N ILE A 181 -8.29 1.99 2.70
CA ILE A 181 -7.19 1.74 3.62
C ILE A 181 -6.60 0.36 3.34
N ALA A 182 -5.42 0.34 2.74
CA ALA A 182 -4.74 -0.89 2.35
C ALA A 182 -3.65 -1.34 3.34
N ASN A 183 -3.10 -0.45 4.16
CA ASN A 183 -1.94 -0.75 5.02
C ASN A 183 -2.13 -0.36 6.50
N ILE A 184 -1.43 -1.07 7.38
CA ILE A 184 -1.42 -0.86 8.82
C ILE A 184 0.00 -1.05 9.40
N ALA A 185 0.42 -0.13 10.26
CA ALA A 185 1.61 -0.26 11.09
C ALA A 185 1.23 -0.15 12.58
N ILE A 186 1.85 -0.98 13.43
CA ILE A 186 1.57 -1.02 14.87
C ILE A 186 2.79 -0.51 15.64
N ASP A 187 2.59 0.54 16.43
CA ASP A 187 3.62 1.18 17.25
C ASP A 187 3.33 0.92 18.74
N MET A 188 4.12 0.02 19.30
CA MET A 188 4.08 -0.28 20.73
C MET A 188 4.96 0.68 21.51
N GLY A 189 4.36 1.38 22.46
CA GLY A 189 5.02 2.19 23.47
C GLY A 189 5.48 1.36 24.67
N ARG A 190 5.23 1.87 25.88
CA ARG A 190 5.78 1.31 27.13
C ARG A 190 5.07 0.03 27.60
N SER A 191 3.83 -0.17 27.18
CA SER A 191 3.01 -1.33 27.53
C SER A 191 2.20 -1.78 26.31
N CYS A 192 1.55 -2.95 26.43
CA CYS A 192 0.59 -3.40 25.42
C CYS A 192 -0.61 -2.44 25.27
N ASP A 193 -0.99 -1.72 26.32
CA ASP A 193 -2.11 -0.77 26.24
C ASP A 193 -1.70 0.53 25.56
N ASP A 194 -0.46 0.99 25.77
CA ASP A 194 0.19 2.10 25.05
C ASP A 194 0.59 1.64 23.64
N THR A 195 -0.39 1.24 22.83
CA THR A 195 -0.20 0.82 21.44
C THR A 195 -1.01 1.69 20.51
N TYR A 196 -0.39 2.11 19.41
CA TYR A 196 -1.02 2.88 18.37
C TYR A 196 -1.04 2.09 17.07
N ALA A 197 -2.11 2.24 16.29
CA ALA A 197 -2.18 1.77 14.92
C ALA A 197 -2.17 2.97 13.97
N TYR A 198 -1.34 2.89 12.94
CA TYR A 198 -1.26 3.85 11.84
C TYR A 198 -1.82 3.18 10.59
N MET A 199 -2.79 3.82 9.96
CA MET A 199 -3.57 3.28 8.85
C MET A 199 -3.49 4.24 7.66
N SER A 200 -2.89 3.80 6.56
CA SER A 200 -2.69 4.62 5.37
C SER A 200 -3.96 4.61 4.52
N ASP A 201 -4.67 5.73 4.49
CA ASP A 201 -5.82 5.94 3.64
C ASP A 201 -5.34 6.41 2.26
N GLU A 202 -5.17 5.44 1.37
CA GLU A 202 -4.57 5.53 0.04
C GLU A 202 -5.34 6.48 -0.87
N LEU A 203 -6.64 6.25 -1.06
CA LEU A 203 -7.49 7.06 -1.95
C LEU A 203 -8.16 8.25 -1.24
N GLY A 204 -8.22 8.22 0.11
CA GLY A 204 -8.67 9.37 0.89
C GLY A 204 -7.54 10.37 1.23
N TYR A 205 -6.29 10.06 0.90
CA TYR A 205 -5.10 10.88 1.13
C TYR A 205 -4.90 11.31 2.59
N GLY A 206 -4.91 10.35 3.50
CA GLY A 206 -4.75 10.62 4.92
C GLY A 206 -4.04 9.52 5.69
N LEU A 207 -3.61 9.87 6.90
CA LEU A 207 -3.06 8.93 7.86
C LEU A 207 -3.96 8.89 9.08
N ILE A 208 -4.65 7.78 9.30
CA ILE A 208 -5.53 7.59 10.45
C ILE A 208 -4.71 6.96 11.57
N VAL A 209 -4.75 7.60 12.73
CA VAL A 209 -4.12 7.13 13.96
C VAL A 209 -5.19 6.60 14.89
N TYR A 210 -4.96 5.44 15.48
CA TYR A 210 -5.80 4.87 16.52
C TYR A 210 -4.98 4.61 17.77
N SER A 211 -5.44 5.09 18.92
CA SER A 211 -4.89 4.78 20.24
C SER A 211 -5.67 3.64 20.88
N TYR A 212 -4.98 2.54 21.22
CA TYR A 212 -5.59 1.42 21.92
C TYR A 212 -5.99 1.77 23.36
N GLU A 213 -5.15 2.52 24.07
CA GLU A 213 -5.45 2.94 25.44
C GLU A 213 -6.71 3.83 25.49
N GLN A 214 -6.78 4.83 24.61
CA GLN A 214 -7.90 5.78 24.58
C GLN A 214 -9.12 5.22 23.84
N ASN A 215 -8.96 4.13 23.10
CA ASN A 215 -9.96 3.56 22.19
C ASN A 215 -10.57 4.63 21.27
N ARG A 216 -9.71 5.44 20.65
CA ARG A 216 -10.08 6.61 19.86
C ARG A 216 -9.15 6.77 18.68
N SER A 217 -9.70 7.26 17.57
CA SER A 217 -8.96 7.61 16.36
C SER A 217 -9.09 9.08 16.00
N TRP A 218 -8.12 9.55 15.22
CA TRP A 218 -8.06 10.84 14.56
C TRP A 218 -7.32 10.73 13.22
N ARG A 219 -7.51 11.71 12.34
CA ARG A 219 -6.96 11.72 10.98
C ARG A 219 -6.01 12.88 10.75
N PHE A 220 -4.80 12.59 10.27
CA PHE A 220 -3.90 13.60 9.70
C PHE A 220 -4.17 13.75 8.21
N ALA A 221 -4.12 15.00 7.74
CA ALA A 221 -4.07 15.35 6.33
C ALA A 221 -2.77 16.12 6.05
N HIS A 222 -2.08 15.76 4.97
CA HIS A 222 -0.82 16.40 4.60
C HIS A 222 -0.58 16.27 3.09
N SER A 223 0.06 17.26 2.47
CA SER A 223 0.36 17.23 1.02
C SER A 223 1.25 16.05 0.61
N PHE A 224 1.99 15.46 1.55
CA PHE A 224 2.86 14.30 1.29
C PHE A 224 2.10 12.98 1.17
N PHE A 225 0.80 12.96 1.47
CA PHE A 225 -0.06 11.79 1.27
C PHE A 225 -0.63 11.69 -0.16
N PHE A 226 -0.50 12.76 -0.95
CA PHE A 226 -0.99 12.80 -2.32
C PHE A 226 -0.02 12.11 -3.29
N PRO A 227 -0.51 11.50 -4.37
CA PRO A 227 0.32 10.92 -5.42
C PRO A 227 1.19 11.98 -6.11
N ASP A 228 2.35 11.56 -6.63
CA ASP A 228 3.15 12.38 -7.53
C ASP A 228 2.61 12.21 -8.96
N PRO A 229 2.11 13.29 -9.60
CA PRO A 229 1.50 13.20 -10.92
C PRO A 229 2.47 12.75 -12.03
N LEU A 230 3.78 12.74 -11.76
CA LEU A 230 4.81 12.27 -12.70
C LEU A 230 5.16 10.79 -12.52
N ARG A 231 4.58 10.12 -11.52
CA ARG A 231 4.92 8.76 -11.08
C ARG A 231 3.70 7.83 -11.04
N GLY A 232 2.71 8.13 -11.88
CA GLY A 232 1.51 7.31 -12.01
C GLY A 232 1.60 6.20 -13.05
N ASP A 233 2.73 6.04 -13.75
CA ASP A 233 2.92 5.06 -14.82
C ASP A 233 3.71 3.85 -14.32
N PHE A 234 3.17 2.65 -14.56
CA PHE A 234 3.69 1.40 -14.04
C PHE A 234 3.93 0.41 -15.18
N ASN A 235 5.04 -0.33 -15.09
CA ASN A 235 5.33 -1.46 -15.96
C ASN A 235 5.66 -2.69 -15.13
N VAL A 236 4.72 -3.63 -15.09
CA VAL A 236 4.87 -4.88 -14.33
C VAL A 236 4.35 -6.03 -15.16
N ALA A 237 5.08 -7.16 -15.17
CA ALA A 237 4.73 -8.34 -15.97
C ALA A 237 4.59 -8.07 -17.48
N GLY A 238 5.23 -7.01 -18.00
CA GLY A 238 5.07 -6.56 -19.38
C GLY A 238 3.75 -5.81 -19.66
N LEU A 239 2.94 -5.55 -18.63
CA LEU A 239 1.73 -4.75 -18.69
C LEU A 239 2.06 -3.30 -18.35
N ASN A 240 1.57 -2.37 -19.16
CA ASN A 240 1.62 -0.94 -18.87
C ASN A 240 0.25 -0.48 -18.40
N PHE A 241 0.19 0.21 -17.27
CA PHE A 241 -1.04 0.72 -16.68
C PHE A 241 -0.75 1.95 -15.82
N GLN A 242 -1.82 2.70 -15.52
CA GLN A 242 -1.72 3.93 -14.74
C GLN A 242 -2.46 3.79 -13.41
N TRP A 243 -1.74 4.04 -12.33
CA TRP A 243 -2.25 4.14 -10.95
C TRP A 243 -1.84 5.50 -10.37
N GLY A 244 -2.09 6.57 -11.13
CA GLY A 244 -1.68 7.93 -10.78
C GLY A 244 -2.45 8.57 -9.62
N GLU A 245 -3.51 7.92 -9.14
CA GLU A 245 -4.32 8.39 -8.02
C GLU A 245 -3.91 7.77 -6.68
N GLU A 246 -2.98 6.80 -6.68
CA GLU A 246 -2.65 6.02 -5.49
C GLU A 246 -1.75 6.80 -4.53
N GLY A 247 -2.36 7.27 -3.44
CA GLY A 247 -1.73 8.08 -2.39
C GLY A 247 -0.94 7.25 -1.39
N ILE A 248 -0.83 7.75 -0.16
CA ILE A 248 -0.07 7.12 0.94
C ILE A 248 -0.37 5.62 1.06
N PHE A 249 0.67 4.79 1.05
CA PHE A 249 0.52 3.34 1.02
C PHE A 249 1.46 2.62 1.98
N GLY A 250 2.71 2.40 1.57
CA GLY A 250 3.69 1.67 2.37
C GLY A 250 4.12 2.49 3.57
N MET A 251 4.22 1.86 4.75
CA MET A 251 4.71 2.50 5.98
C MET A 251 5.64 1.56 6.75
N SER A 252 6.66 2.11 7.39
CA SER A 252 7.46 1.39 8.40
C SER A 252 7.85 2.31 9.54
N LEU A 253 8.14 1.71 10.68
CA LEU A 253 8.52 2.38 11.91
C LEU A 253 10.00 2.13 12.19
N THR A 254 10.73 3.17 12.58
CA THR A 254 12.11 2.97 13.08
C THR A 254 12.13 2.18 14.39
N PRO A 255 13.30 1.68 14.81
CA PRO A 255 13.54 1.40 16.22
C PRO A 255 13.19 2.61 17.10
N LEU A 256 12.98 2.36 18.39
CA LEU A 256 12.74 3.43 19.36
C LEU A 256 13.95 4.37 19.40
N GLN A 257 13.70 5.67 19.23
CA GLN A 257 14.74 6.68 19.28
C GLN A 257 14.98 7.17 20.72
N ALA A 258 16.03 7.98 20.90
CA ALA A 258 16.44 8.47 22.21
C ALA A 258 15.37 9.33 22.91
N ASP A 259 14.44 9.93 22.16
CA ASP A 259 13.33 10.73 22.69
C ASP A 259 12.13 9.86 23.14
N GLY A 260 12.22 8.53 23.01
CA GLY A 260 11.15 7.60 23.36
C GLY A 260 10.06 7.46 22.31
N TYR A 261 10.28 7.99 21.10
CA TYR A 261 9.37 7.89 19.97
C TYR A 261 10.05 7.21 18.78
N ARG A 262 9.25 6.83 17.79
CA ARG A 262 9.71 6.33 16.49
C ARG A 262 9.50 7.38 15.42
N THR A 263 10.18 7.20 14.29
CA THR A 263 9.84 7.88 13.05
C THR A 263 9.05 6.93 12.16
N VAL A 264 7.93 7.40 11.61
CA VAL A 264 7.23 6.71 10.52
C VAL A 264 7.88 7.14 9.21
N TYR A 265 8.30 6.17 8.43
CA TYR A 265 8.69 6.29 7.03
C TYR A 265 7.49 5.88 6.18
N PHE A 266 7.04 6.75 5.27
CA PHE A 266 5.91 6.48 4.39
C PHE A 266 6.12 7.07 2.98
N SER A 267 5.35 6.57 2.02
CA SER A 267 5.26 7.19 0.70
C SER A 267 3.90 6.93 0.06
N PRO A 268 3.46 7.80 -0.85
CA PRO A 268 2.47 7.43 -1.85
C PRO A 268 2.93 6.23 -2.67
N LEU A 269 1.99 5.43 -3.18
CA LEU A 269 2.29 4.34 -4.10
C LEU A 269 2.76 4.91 -5.45
N ALA A 270 2.06 5.92 -5.98
CA ALA A 270 2.50 6.70 -7.14
C ALA A 270 3.60 7.71 -6.74
N SER A 271 4.72 7.22 -6.22
CA SER A 271 5.89 8.03 -5.88
C SER A 271 7.17 7.20 -5.76
N HIS A 272 8.29 7.82 -6.10
CA HIS A 272 9.63 7.31 -5.80
C HIS A 272 10.25 7.94 -4.55
N ARG A 273 9.54 8.88 -3.90
CA ARG A 273 10.04 9.66 -2.77
C ARG A 273 9.59 9.03 -1.46
N GLU A 274 10.41 9.22 -0.43
CA GLU A 274 10.08 8.85 0.94
C GLU A 274 9.85 10.10 1.77
N PHE A 275 8.93 9.99 2.71
CA PHE A 275 8.57 11.03 3.66
C PHE A 275 8.65 10.48 5.07
N THR A 276 8.84 11.37 6.04
CA THR A 276 8.93 10.98 7.43
C THR A 276 8.16 11.91 8.35
N VAL A 277 7.71 11.35 9.47
CA VAL A 277 7.11 12.10 10.57
C VAL A 277 7.37 11.39 11.90
N SER A 278 7.59 12.13 12.97
CA SER A 278 7.75 11.55 14.30
C SER A 278 6.40 11.06 14.84
N THR A 279 6.39 9.87 15.42
CA THR A 279 5.23 9.34 16.16
C THR A 279 4.87 10.20 17.36
N ARG A 280 5.78 11.03 17.89
CA ARG A 280 5.46 12.05 18.90
C ARG A 280 4.37 13.01 18.43
N ILE A 281 4.40 13.34 17.14
CA ILE A 281 3.41 14.21 16.49
C ILE A 281 2.13 13.42 16.23
N LEU A 282 2.26 12.23 15.65
CA LEU A 282 1.10 11.40 15.30
C LEU A 282 0.28 10.96 16.52
N ARG A 283 0.92 10.71 17.66
CA ARG A 283 0.26 10.28 18.91
C ARG A 283 -0.50 11.42 19.63
N ASP A 284 -0.30 12.67 19.21
CA ASP A 284 -0.96 13.84 19.79
C ASP A 284 -2.11 14.34 18.88
N GLU A 285 -3.37 14.09 19.25
CA GLU A 285 -4.56 14.51 18.48
C GLU A 285 -4.57 16.04 18.26
N SER A 286 -4.00 16.84 19.17
CA SER A 286 -3.95 18.30 19.01
C SER A 286 -3.05 18.77 17.86
N LYS A 287 -2.21 17.87 17.33
CA LYS A 287 -1.28 18.16 16.23
C LYS A 287 -1.87 17.95 14.84
N VAL A 288 -3.11 17.50 14.72
CA VAL A 288 -3.76 17.25 13.41
C VAL A 288 -3.70 18.45 12.47
N GLU A 289 -3.90 19.68 12.99
CA GLU A 289 -3.92 20.90 12.16
C GLU A 289 -2.60 21.70 12.20
N GLU A 290 -1.76 21.49 13.21
CA GLU A 290 -0.58 22.33 13.50
C GLU A 290 0.76 21.59 13.37
N SER A 291 0.85 20.64 12.43
CA SER A 291 2.04 19.79 12.25
C SER A 291 2.65 19.80 10.86
N PHE A 292 2.22 20.70 9.96
CA PHE A 292 2.70 20.72 8.57
C PHE A 292 4.24 20.74 8.45
N HIS A 293 4.93 21.48 9.33
CA HIS A 293 6.40 21.57 9.31
C HIS A 293 7.12 20.44 10.06
N ASP A 294 6.40 19.55 10.74
CA ASP A 294 6.96 18.38 11.40
C ASP A 294 7.15 17.19 10.44
N PHE A 295 6.45 17.21 9.30
CA PHE A 295 6.65 16.27 8.20
C PHE A 295 7.87 16.65 7.38
N GLN A 296 8.68 15.66 7.03
CA GLN A 296 9.91 15.86 6.25
C GLN A 296 9.88 15.02 4.97
N TYR A 297 10.56 15.49 3.93
CA TYR A 297 10.75 14.76 2.69
C TYR A 297 12.21 14.34 2.55
N LEU A 298 12.43 13.18 1.95
CA LEU A 298 13.76 12.66 1.64
C LEU A 298 14.00 12.70 0.12
N LYS A 299 15.20 12.30 -0.31
CA LYS A 299 15.50 12.14 -1.74
C LYS A 299 14.68 10.97 -2.33
N GLU A 300 14.53 10.95 -3.65
CA GLU A 300 13.95 9.80 -4.35
C GLU A 300 14.87 8.59 -4.26
N ARG A 301 14.29 7.38 -4.23
CA ARG A 301 15.01 6.10 -4.29
C ARG A 301 15.69 5.85 -5.63
N GLY A 302 15.11 6.37 -6.72
CA GLY A 302 15.58 6.17 -8.09
C GLY A 302 14.42 5.88 -9.05
N PRO A 303 14.70 5.65 -10.34
CA PRO A 303 13.68 5.24 -11.30
C PRO A 303 13.08 3.87 -10.94
N ASN A 304 11.81 3.64 -11.33
CA ASN A 304 11.10 2.36 -11.19
C ASN A 304 11.12 1.85 -9.74
N SER A 305 10.81 2.71 -8.77
CA SER A 305 10.97 2.40 -7.34
C SER A 305 9.69 2.58 -6.55
N HIS A 306 8.54 2.27 -7.17
CA HIS A 306 7.28 2.19 -6.47
C HIS A 306 7.32 1.03 -5.46
N THR A 307 6.65 1.23 -4.34
CA THR A 307 6.67 0.28 -3.22
C THR A 307 5.26 0.22 -2.61
N THR A 308 4.79 -0.98 -2.27
CA THR A 308 3.50 -1.18 -1.59
C THR A 308 3.67 -1.63 -0.13
N SER A 309 4.85 -2.13 0.26
CA SER A 309 5.12 -2.57 1.61
C SER A 309 6.57 -2.35 2.01
N ARG A 310 6.77 -2.16 3.31
CA ARG A 310 8.08 -1.98 3.90
C ARG A 310 8.06 -2.34 5.38
N VAL A 311 9.21 -2.74 5.87
CA VAL A 311 9.43 -3.12 7.26
C VAL A 311 10.84 -2.71 7.65
N MET A 312 11.03 -2.29 8.89
CA MET A 312 12.37 -1.99 9.41
C MET A 312 12.67 -2.91 10.59
N SER A 313 13.87 -3.46 10.63
CA SER A 313 14.38 -4.24 11.75
C SER A 313 14.68 -3.35 12.96
N GLU A 314 14.89 -3.98 14.12
CA GLU A 314 15.35 -3.29 15.33
C GLU A 314 16.76 -2.68 15.20
N THR A 315 17.54 -3.08 14.18
CA THR A 315 18.86 -2.51 13.88
C THR A 315 18.80 -1.28 12.97
N GLY A 316 17.62 -0.95 12.43
CA GLY A 316 17.45 0.16 11.47
C GLY A 316 17.60 -0.25 10.01
N LEU A 317 17.68 -1.55 9.71
CA LEU A 317 17.65 -2.05 8.34
C LEU A 317 16.21 -2.08 7.83
N GLN A 318 15.92 -1.25 6.83
CA GLN A 318 14.64 -1.24 6.13
C GLN A 318 14.68 -2.17 4.91
N LEU A 319 13.67 -3.02 4.78
CA LEU A 319 13.34 -3.73 3.56
C LEU A 319 12.06 -3.16 2.97
N PHE A 320 12.00 -3.08 1.65
CA PHE A 320 10.83 -2.62 0.90
C PHE A 320 10.74 -3.39 -0.41
N ASN A 321 9.54 -3.58 -0.92
CA ASN A 321 9.34 -4.19 -2.22
C ASN A 321 9.55 -3.16 -3.35
N LEU A 322 10.08 -3.60 -4.49
CA LEU A 322 10.26 -2.80 -5.70
C LEU A 322 9.43 -3.43 -6.81
N ILE A 323 8.17 -3.02 -6.93
CA ILE A 323 7.18 -3.72 -7.77
C ILE A 323 7.47 -3.61 -9.27
N ASP A 324 8.04 -2.51 -9.75
CA ASP A 324 8.46 -2.34 -11.15
C ASP A 324 9.72 -3.13 -11.50
N GLN A 325 10.41 -3.68 -10.48
CA GLN A 325 11.69 -4.35 -10.64
C GLN A 325 11.65 -5.83 -10.30
N ASN A 326 10.47 -6.38 -9.96
CA ASN A 326 10.33 -7.77 -9.52
C ASN A 326 11.33 -8.13 -8.40
N ALA A 327 11.52 -7.22 -7.43
CA ALA A 327 12.64 -7.27 -6.50
C ALA A 327 12.26 -6.84 -5.07
N VAL A 328 13.13 -7.18 -4.13
CA VAL A 328 13.13 -6.63 -2.77
C VAL A 328 14.35 -5.74 -2.61
N GLY A 329 14.11 -4.49 -2.20
CA GLY A 329 15.14 -3.51 -1.91
C GLY A 329 15.48 -3.42 -0.43
N CYS A 330 16.59 -2.77 -0.13
CA CYS A 330 17.03 -2.46 1.23
C CYS A 330 17.62 -1.06 1.34
N TRP A 331 17.61 -0.55 2.57
CA TRP A 331 18.35 0.64 3.00
C TRP A 331 18.62 0.55 4.50
N HIS A 332 19.79 0.99 4.95
CA HIS A 332 20.11 1.03 6.38
C HIS A 332 20.01 2.46 6.91
N SER A 333 19.30 2.66 8.03
CA SER A 333 18.97 4.00 8.54
C SER A 333 20.16 4.81 9.06
N SER A 334 21.32 4.18 9.23
CA SER A 334 22.58 4.86 9.54
C SER A 334 23.22 5.54 8.32
N LEU A 335 22.75 5.23 7.11
CA LEU A 335 23.24 5.81 5.87
C LEU A 335 22.37 6.98 5.45
N PRO A 336 22.90 7.97 4.72
CA PRO A 336 22.06 9.00 4.10
C PRO A 336 20.97 8.39 3.21
N TYR A 337 19.76 8.95 3.22
CA TYR A 337 18.70 8.50 2.33
C TYR A 337 18.94 9.04 0.91
N ALA A 338 19.64 8.27 0.08
CA ALA A 338 19.98 8.62 -1.30
C ALA A 338 20.12 7.35 -2.16
N PRO A 339 19.87 7.40 -3.49
CA PRO A 339 19.89 6.23 -4.38
C PRO A 339 21.15 5.35 -4.24
N GLU A 340 22.32 5.96 -4.06
CA GLU A 340 23.60 5.27 -3.91
C GLU A 340 23.71 4.39 -2.64
N TYR A 341 22.83 4.57 -1.66
CA TYR A 341 22.75 3.78 -0.43
C TYR A 341 21.56 2.81 -0.40
N HIS A 342 20.82 2.69 -1.50
CA HIS A 342 19.79 1.67 -1.66
C HIS A 342 20.36 0.45 -2.38
N GLY A 343 20.04 -0.73 -1.88
CA GLY A 343 20.43 -2.00 -2.50
C GLY A 343 19.23 -2.80 -2.96
N VAL A 344 19.46 -3.78 -3.83
CA VAL A 344 18.53 -4.87 -4.12
C VAL A 344 19.07 -6.11 -3.41
N VAL A 345 18.25 -6.73 -2.55
CA VAL A 345 18.65 -7.92 -1.81
C VAL A 345 18.36 -9.21 -2.57
N ASP A 346 17.30 -9.20 -3.38
CA ASP A 346 16.97 -10.28 -4.29
C ASP A 346 16.06 -9.80 -5.43
N ARG A 347 16.09 -10.51 -6.56
CA ARG A 347 15.29 -10.23 -7.76
C ARG A 347 15.03 -11.50 -8.55
N ASP A 348 13.79 -11.67 -9.00
CA ASP A 348 13.40 -12.73 -9.92
C ASP A 348 12.27 -12.25 -10.85
N ASP A 349 12.54 -12.20 -12.15
CA ASP A 349 11.59 -11.71 -13.16
C ASP A 349 10.45 -12.70 -13.51
N VAL A 350 10.47 -13.92 -12.95
CA VAL A 350 9.46 -14.97 -13.12
C VAL A 350 8.67 -15.18 -11.83
N GLU A 351 9.37 -15.28 -10.70
CA GLU A 351 8.78 -15.66 -9.42
C GLU A 351 8.40 -14.46 -8.53
N LEU A 352 9.08 -13.32 -8.68
CA LEU A 352 8.84 -12.09 -7.90
C LEU A 352 8.13 -10.98 -8.70
N VAL A 353 7.30 -11.32 -9.68
CA VAL A 353 6.63 -10.38 -10.60
C VAL A 353 5.85 -9.24 -9.92
N PHE A 354 5.29 -9.45 -8.74
CA PHE A 354 4.72 -8.37 -7.94
C PHE A 354 4.86 -8.75 -6.45
N PRO A 355 5.99 -8.41 -5.80
CA PRO A 355 6.18 -8.71 -4.40
C PRO A 355 5.24 -7.79 -3.62
N ALA A 356 4.10 -8.28 -3.13
CA ALA A 356 3.04 -7.47 -2.56
C ALA A 356 3.30 -7.07 -1.10
N ASP A 357 3.95 -7.92 -0.32
CA ASP A 357 4.21 -7.66 1.10
C ASP A 357 5.58 -8.21 1.53
N VAL A 358 6.24 -7.52 2.46
CA VAL A 358 7.52 -7.90 3.05
C VAL A 358 7.47 -7.72 4.56
N LYS A 359 7.87 -8.76 5.30
CA LYS A 359 7.85 -8.80 6.77
C LYS A 359 9.16 -9.33 7.32
N ILE A 360 9.52 -8.87 8.51
CA ILE A 360 10.58 -9.43 9.34
C ILE A 360 9.90 -9.92 10.61
N ASP A 361 10.10 -11.18 10.95
CA ASP A 361 9.59 -11.76 12.19
C ASP A 361 10.58 -11.64 13.36
N ASP A 362 10.16 -12.10 14.55
CA ASP A 362 10.95 -12.02 15.78
C ASP A 362 12.21 -12.93 15.76
N GLU A 363 12.32 -13.84 14.78
CA GLU A 363 13.46 -14.74 14.57
C GLU A 363 14.41 -14.21 13.47
N GLU A 364 14.24 -12.95 13.06
CA GLU A 364 14.95 -12.32 11.94
C GLU A 364 14.84 -13.12 10.63
N GLN A 365 13.74 -13.84 10.42
CA GLN A 365 13.39 -14.35 9.11
C GLN A 365 12.57 -13.31 8.35
N VAL A 366 12.96 -13.12 7.10
CA VAL A 366 12.24 -12.29 6.14
C VAL A 366 11.22 -13.16 5.45
N TRP A 367 10.01 -12.65 5.30
CA TRP A 367 8.92 -13.27 4.55
C TRP A 367 8.46 -12.32 3.46
N VAL A 368 8.28 -12.85 2.24
CA VAL A 368 7.85 -12.07 1.07
C VAL A 368 6.75 -12.83 0.35
N ILE A 369 5.63 -12.17 0.03
CA ILE A 369 4.59 -12.72 -0.84
C ILE A 369 4.65 -12.06 -2.22
N SER A 370 4.54 -12.84 -3.28
CA SER A 370 4.46 -12.41 -4.67
C SER A 370 3.18 -12.97 -5.30
N ASP A 371 2.35 -12.12 -5.91
CA ASP A 371 0.96 -12.49 -6.26
C ASP A 371 0.53 -12.19 -7.71
N ARG A 372 1.42 -11.63 -8.56
CA ARG A 372 1.10 -11.20 -9.95
C ARG A 372 -0.14 -10.30 -10.03
N MET A 373 -0.39 -9.47 -9.00
CA MET A 373 -1.59 -8.63 -8.87
C MET A 373 -1.98 -7.84 -10.13
N PRO A 374 -1.07 -7.16 -10.87
CA PRO A 374 -1.46 -6.46 -12.09
C PRO A 374 -2.08 -7.42 -13.11
N VAL A 375 -1.49 -8.59 -13.34
CA VAL A 375 -2.05 -9.58 -14.28
C VAL A 375 -3.44 -10.02 -13.83
N PHE A 376 -3.67 -10.22 -12.53
CA PHE A 376 -4.99 -10.60 -11.99
C PHE A 376 -6.08 -9.53 -12.19
N LEU A 377 -5.70 -8.25 -12.15
CA LEU A 377 -6.63 -7.12 -12.20
C LEU A 377 -6.93 -6.66 -13.64
N ILE A 378 -5.93 -6.64 -14.51
CA ILE A 378 -6.04 -6.04 -15.86
C ILE A 378 -5.89 -7.05 -17.01
N ALA A 379 -5.56 -8.31 -16.71
CA ALA A 379 -5.44 -9.39 -17.68
C ALA A 379 -6.02 -10.70 -17.10
N ASP A 380 -5.60 -11.85 -17.64
CA ASP A 380 -5.97 -13.18 -17.16
C ASP A 380 -4.73 -13.92 -16.66
N LEU A 381 -4.80 -14.49 -15.46
CA LEU A 381 -3.76 -15.40 -14.96
C LEU A 381 -3.81 -16.74 -15.69
N ASP A 382 -2.64 -17.32 -15.96
CA ASP A 382 -2.51 -18.70 -16.41
C ASP A 382 -2.51 -19.64 -15.21
N TYR A 383 -3.64 -20.33 -14.99
CA TYR A 383 -3.79 -21.29 -13.89
C TYR A 383 -3.13 -22.64 -14.15
N SER A 384 -2.46 -22.83 -15.30
CA SER A 384 -1.54 -23.96 -15.49
C SER A 384 -0.14 -23.70 -14.92
N ASP A 385 0.18 -22.44 -14.60
CA ASP A 385 1.42 -22.00 -13.95
C ASP A 385 1.16 -21.59 -12.48
N VAL A 386 2.23 -21.51 -11.69
CA VAL A 386 2.21 -21.00 -10.32
C VAL A 386 2.08 -19.47 -10.36
N ASN A 387 1.01 -18.96 -9.76
CA ASN A 387 0.68 -17.53 -9.75
C ASN A 387 1.07 -16.83 -8.46
N PHE A 388 0.99 -17.53 -7.33
CA PHE A 388 1.20 -16.95 -6.00
C PHE A 388 2.32 -17.70 -5.29
N ARG A 389 3.24 -16.98 -4.66
CA ARG A 389 4.39 -17.55 -3.94
C ARG A 389 4.63 -16.83 -2.63
N ILE A 390 5.04 -17.56 -1.60
CA ILE A 390 5.61 -17.01 -0.37
C ILE A 390 7.02 -17.53 -0.21
N PHE A 391 7.96 -16.61 -0.03
CA PHE A 391 9.38 -16.88 0.17
C PHE A 391 9.81 -16.59 1.60
N SER A 392 10.93 -17.18 1.99
CA SER A 392 11.63 -16.81 3.20
C SER A 392 13.14 -16.83 3.05
N ALA A 393 13.84 -16.00 3.82
CA ALA A 393 15.28 -16.09 4.03
C ALA A 393 15.69 -15.49 5.39
N PRO A 394 16.79 -15.95 6.01
CA PRO A 394 17.38 -15.24 7.13
C PRO A 394 17.78 -13.82 6.72
N LEU A 395 17.44 -12.81 7.52
CA LEU A 395 17.71 -11.40 7.23
C LEU A 395 19.19 -11.15 6.92
N ALA A 396 20.09 -11.71 7.73
CA ALA A 396 21.53 -11.60 7.54
C ALA A 396 22.00 -12.18 6.19
N THR A 397 21.47 -13.35 5.80
CA THR A 397 21.77 -13.95 4.50
C THR A 397 21.26 -13.07 3.36
N LEU A 398 20.04 -12.54 3.50
CA LEU A 398 19.39 -11.73 2.49
C LEU A 398 20.19 -10.45 2.19
N VAL A 399 20.67 -9.74 3.22
CA VAL A 399 21.43 -8.50 3.02
C VAL A 399 22.92 -8.69 2.75
N ALA A 400 23.50 -9.85 3.06
CA ALA A 400 24.93 -10.10 2.93
C ALA A 400 25.49 -9.65 1.57
N GLY A 401 26.55 -8.83 1.59
CA GLY A 401 27.22 -8.33 0.39
C GLY A 401 26.48 -7.22 -0.37
N THR A 402 25.40 -6.67 0.19
CA THR A 402 24.75 -5.45 -0.33
C THR A 402 25.28 -4.20 0.36
N VAL A 403 24.95 -3.02 -0.18
CA VAL A 403 25.27 -1.72 0.48
C VAL A 403 24.59 -1.56 1.84
N CYS A 404 23.55 -2.35 2.12
CA CYS A 404 22.79 -2.33 3.35
C CYS A 404 23.37 -3.24 4.44
N ASP A 405 24.33 -4.10 4.09
CA ASP A 405 25.13 -4.90 5.04
C ASP A 405 26.18 -4.00 5.70
N VAL A 406 25.67 -3.06 6.50
CA VAL A 406 26.50 -2.20 7.33
C VAL A 406 26.98 -3.07 8.49
N GLN A 407 28.05 -3.84 8.26
CA GLN A 407 28.81 -4.49 9.33
C GLN A 407 29.03 -3.43 10.42
N GLN A 408 28.54 -3.67 11.64
CA GLN A 408 28.90 -2.79 12.75
C GLN A 408 30.43 -2.64 12.73
N PRO A 409 30.97 -1.41 12.67
CA PRO A 409 32.41 -1.27 12.66
C PRO A 409 32.94 -1.90 13.96
N PRO A 410 33.86 -2.89 13.90
CA PRO A 410 34.60 -3.24 15.09
C PRO A 410 35.49 -2.02 15.39
N PHE A 411 35.21 -1.38 16.52
CA PHE A 411 35.92 -0.23 17.10
C PHE A 411 35.64 1.16 16.49
N GLY A 412 35.08 2.01 17.37
CA GLY A 412 35.14 3.47 17.26
C GLY A 412 33.78 4.11 17.02
N ALA A 413 33.17 4.64 18.08
CA ALA A 413 32.04 5.54 17.97
C ALA A 413 32.43 6.74 17.07
N ILE A 414 31.94 6.75 15.83
CA ILE A 414 31.93 7.96 15.02
C ILE A 414 30.67 8.72 15.43
N GLN A 415 30.85 9.74 16.26
CA GLN A 415 29.80 10.70 16.56
C GLN A 415 29.31 11.37 15.25
N PRO A 416 28.02 11.68 15.12
CA PRO A 416 27.54 12.53 14.04
C PRO A 416 28.17 13.92 14.19
N LYS A 417 29.07 14.28 13.27
CA LYS A 417 29.57 15.65 13.11
C LYS A 417 28.45 16.53 12.54
N PHE A 418 27.60 17.04 13.43
CA PHE A 418 27.04 18.37 13.23
C PHE A 418 28.14 19.38 13.58
N GLY A 419 28.35 20.36 12.69
CA GLY A 419 29.41 21.35 12.82
C GLY A 419 29.35 22.09 14.15
N GLY A 420 30.42 22.02 14.92
CA GLY A 420 30.61 22.73 16.18
C GLY A 420 32.08 22.70 16.56
N VAL A 421 32.66 23.88 16.76
CA VAL A 421 34.05 24.14 17.09
C VAL A 421 34.41 23.50 18.44
N GLU A 422 35.61 22.91 18.53
CA GLU A 422 36.18 22.27 19.72
C GLU A 422 36.11 23.19 20.95
N ALA A 423 35.52 22.70 22.04
CA ALA A 423 35.62 23.29 23.37
C ALA A 423 36.46 22.37 24.27
N ALA A 424 37.56 22.93 24.79
CA ALA A 424 38.39 22.32 25.82
C ALA A 424 37.67 22.34 27.19
N PRO A 425 37.95 21.39 28.11
CA PRO A 425 37.18 21.20 29.33
C PRO A 425 37.64 22.14 30.46
N GLY A 426 36.67 22.76 31.14
CA GLY A 426 36.85 23.38 32.46
C GLY A 426 36.66 24.89 32.50
N ALA A 427 35.42 25.35 32.68
CA ALA A 427 35.12 26.63 33.33
C ALA A 427 33.66 26.66 33.79
N ASP A 428 33.50 27.21 34.99
CA ASP A 428 32.28 27.38 35.78
C ASP A 428 31.12 28.05 35.05
N LEU A 429 29.90 27.58 35.31
CA LEU A 429 28.65 28.20 34.87
C LEU A 429 28.24 29.30 35.86
N THR A 430 28.63 30.54 35.58
CA THR A 430 27.93 31.70 36.13
C THR A 430 27.84 32.85 35.13
N ALA A 431 26.61 33.34 35.00
CA ALA A 431 26.23 34.73 34.79
C ALA A 431 25.92 35.23 33.36
N THR A 432 24.67 35.72 33.29
CA THR A 432 24.18 36.92 32.59
C THR A 432 23.98 36.88 31.07
N TYR A 433 22.70 36.71 30.72
CA TYR A 433 22.10 37.33 29.55
C TYR A 433 22.29 38.86 29.61
N ASN A 434 22.81 39.43 28.53
CA ASN A 434 22.59 40.83 28.19
C ASN A 434 22.54 41.02 26.67
N THR A 435 21.67 41.95 26.32
CA THR A 435 21.13 42.33 25.02
C THR A 435 22.07 43.19 24.17
N ASP A 436 21.77 43.20 22.86
CA ASP A 436 22.14 44.19 21.83
C ASP A 436 23.63 44.38 21.49
N THR A 437 23.94 44.36 20.18
CA THR A 437 24.37 45.53 19.40
C THR A 437 24.63 45.14 17.93
N THR A 438 23.95 45.83 17.02
CA THR A 438 24.20 45.89 15.58
C THR A 438 25.53 46.57 15.25
N LEU A 439 26.40 45.97 14.41
CA LEU A 439 27.40 46.71 13.63
C LEU A 439 27.70 46.03 12.27
N LEU A 440 27.46 46.78 11.18
CA LEU A 440 27.98 46.56 9.83
C LEU A 440 29.50 46.81 9.80
N PRO A 441 30.24 46.18 8.88
CA PRO A 441 31.51 46.72 8.41
C PRO A 441 31.49 47.08 6.92
N THR A 442 31.79 48.35 6.66
CA THR A 442 32.30 48.90 5.41
C THR A 442 33.81 48.65 5.25
N THR A 443 34.26 48.74 4.00
CA THR A 443 35.63 48.97 3.47
C THR A 443 36.31 47.78 2.78
N TYR A 444 36.44 47.92 1.45
CA TYR A 444 37.43 47.22 0.61
C TYR A 444 38.24 48.26 -0.16
N SER A 445 39.56 48.11 -0.15
CA SER A 445 40.51 48.97 -0.87
C SER A 445 40.68 48.57 -2.33
N THR A 446 40.94 49.59 -3.13
CA THR A 446 41.23 49.60 -4.57
C THR A 446 42.56 48.94 -4.95
N GLY A 447 42.56 48.19 -6.06
CA GLY A 447 43.75 47.77 -6.80
C GLY A 447 43.36 47.23 -8.20
N SER A 448 43.75 47.96 -9.24
CA SER A 448 43.40 47.79 -10.66
C SER A 448 44.44 47.01 -11.47
N PHE A 449 44.05 46.10 -12.37
CA PHE A 449 44.24 46.21 -13.84
C PHE A 449 43.69 44.98 -14.63
N THR A 450 43.04 45.29 -15.76
CA THR A 450 42.36 44.48 -16.81
C THR A 450 43.35 43.89 -17.85
N PRO A 451 43.00 42.87 -18.70
CA PRO A 451 42.05 43.07 -19.83
C PRO A 451 41.29 41.86 -20.49
N THR A 452 40.24 42.22 -21.25
CA THR A 452 39.63 41.57 -22.46
C THR A 452 38.91 40.23 -22.28
N LEU A 453 37.78 39.88 -22.91
CA LEU A 453 37.06 40.35 -24.11
C LEU A 453 35.55 39.94 -24.02
N SER A 454 34.74 40.61 -24.82
CA SER A 454 33.27 40.69 -24.93
C SER A 454 32.49 39.39 -25.26
N TYR A 455 31.27 39.26 -24.73
CA TYR A 455 30.20 38.41 -25.28
C TYR A 455 28.94 39.25 -25.54
N ALA A 456 28.45 39.21 -26.78
CA ALA A 456 27.19 39.83 -27.22
C ALA A 456 26.11 38.74 -27.39
N PRO A 457 24.81 39.07 -27.18
CA PRO A 457 23.72 38.10 -27.25
C PRO A 457 23.26 37.85 -28.69
N THR A 458 23.15 36.59 -29.09
CA THR A 458 22.74 36.19 -30.44
C THR A 458 21.22 36.03 -30.55
N VAL A 459 20.63 36.78 -31.49
CA VAL A 459 19.25 36.71 -31.95
C VAL A 459 19.06 35.54 -32.92
N ALA A 460 17.91 34.86 -32.86
CA ALA A 460 17.57 33.73 -33.73
C ALA A 460 17.30 34.16 -35.19
N PRO A 461 17.68 33.37 -36.21
CA PRO A 461 17.49 33.74 -37.62
C PRO A 461 16.08 33.41 -38.15
N GLN A 462 15.51 34.31 -38.95
CA GLN A 462 14.40 34.06 -39.87
C GLN A 462 14.90 33.72 -41.28
N ALA A 463 14.28 32.74 -41.94
CA ALA A 463 14.10 32.63 -43.40
C ALA A 463 13.24 31.38 -43.75
N PRO A 464 12.73 31.20 -44.98
CA PRO A 464 11.80 32.04 -45.74
C PRO A 464 10.50 31.26 -46.13
N LYS A 465 9.47 32.01 -46.58
CA LYS A 465 8.20 31.45 -47.08
C LYS A 465 8.37 30.79 -48.45
N PHE A 466 7.87 29.56 -48.60
CA PHE A 466 7.43 28.98 -49.88
C PHE A 466 6.11 28.25 -49.68
N THR A 467 5.15 28.56 -50.55
CA THR A 467 3.79 28.00 -50.63
C THR A 467 3.75 26.78 -51.55
N GLN A 468 3.20 25.65 -51.10
CA GLN A 468 2.25 24.84 -51.87
C GLN A 468 1.54 23.79 -50.99
N SER A 469 0.28 23.57 -51.34
CA SER A 469 -0.81 22.87 -50.66
C SER A 469 -0.74 21.34 -50.70
N TYR A 470 -1.18 20.67 -49.62
CA TYR A 470 -1.97 19.44 -49.70
C TYR A 470 -2.94 19.34 -48.51
N ASP A 471 -4.20 19.04 -48.84
CA ASP A 471 -5.37 18.95 -47.96
C ASP A 471 -5.29 17.83 -46.92
N THR A 472 -5.83 18.08 -45.72
CA THR A 472 -6.45 17.03 -44.86
C THR A 472 -7.35 17.67 -43.81
N PRO A 473 -8.47 17.02 -43.42
CA PRO A 473 -9.65 17.72 -42.90
C PRO A 473 -9.62 18.02 -41.40
N THR A 474 -10.27 19.14 -41.10
CA THR A 474 -10.69 19.72 -39.83
C THR A 474 -11.22 18.75 -38.77
N SER A 475 -10.72 18.90 -37.53
CA SER A 475 -11.53 18.68 -36.32
C SER A 475 -11.42 19.91 -35.41
N HIS A 476 -12.52 20.23 -34.74
CA HIS A 476 -12.85 21.53 -34.18
C HIS A 476 -12.03 21.91 -32.93
N MET A 477 -11.66 23.19 -32.85
CA MET A 477 -11.12 23.86 -31.67
C MET A 477 -12.15 23.92 -30.54
N PHE A 478 -11.69 23.74 -29.29
CA PHE A 478 -12.27 24.42 -28.13
C PHE A 478 -11.21 25.30 -27.47
N SER A 479 -11.65 26.55 -27.23
CA SER A 479 -10.89 27.70 -26.75
C SER A 479 -10.43 27.52 -25.30
N THR A 480 -9.23 28.01 -25.03
CA THR A 480 -8.70 28.29 -23.69
C THR A 480 -9.50 29.42 -23.02
N GLN A 481 -9.85 29.24 -21.75
CA GLN A 481 -10.20 30.34 -20.84
C GLN A 481 -9.31 30.26 -19.61
N SER A 482 -8.65 31.38 -19.37
CA SER A 482 -7.74 31.70 -18.27
C SER A 482 -8.48 31.82 -16.93
N TYR A 483 -7.97 31.16 -15.88
CA TYR A 483 -8.37 31.41 -14.49
C TYR A 483 -7.36 32.33 -13.80
N PRO A 484 -7.79 33.38 -13.08
CA PRO A 484 -6.91 34.11 -12.19
C PRO A 484 -6.73 33.38 -10.86
N THR A 485 -5.50 33.39 -10.37
CA THR A 485 -5.07 32.97 -9.04
C THR A 485 -5.66 33.87 -7.96
N THR A 486 -6.20 33.30 -6.89
CA THR A 486 -6.02 33.80 -5.51
C THR A 486 -6.55 32.79 -4.49
N ALA A 487 -5.66 32.37 -3.60
CA ALA A 487 -5.99 31.69 -2.36
C ALA A 487 -6.61 32.68 -1.36
N LYS A 488 -7.67 32.26 -0.66
CA LYS A 488 -8.15 32.75 0.66
C LYS A 488 -9.28 31.79 1.11
N ALA A 489 -9.02 30.95 2.09
CA ALA A 489 -9.22 31.19 3.53
C ALA A 489 -10.63 30.73 3.98
N TYR A 490 -10.65 29.64 4.74
CA TYR A 490 -11.79 29.22 5.56
C TYR A 490 -12.09 30.30 6.62
N GLY A 491 -13.37 30.65 6.77
CA GLY A 491 -13.83 31.64 7.76
C GLY A 491 -15.35 31.63 7.84
N GLY A 492 -15.89 31.21 8.97
CA GLY A 492 -17.31 30.91 9.15
C GLY A 492 -18.25 32.11 9.37
N TYR A 493 -19.50 31.73 9.61
CA TYR A 493 -20.63 32.46 10.22
C TYR A 493 -21.44 33.48 9.40
N GLY A 494 -22.77 33.26 9.42
CA GLY A 494 -23.69 34.29 9.89
C GLY A 494 -24.79 34.73 8.93
N LYS A 495 -26.01 34.24 9.20
CA LYS A 495 -27.36 34.85 9.02
C LYS A 495 -27.44 36.26 8.41
N TYR A 496 -28.42 36.49 7.52
CA TYR A 496 -29.62 37.30 7.80
C TYR A 496 -30.51 37.55 6.54
N HIS A 497 -31.84 37.31 6.71
CA HIS A 497 -33.06 37.92 6.11
C HIS A 497 -33.20 38.12 4.57
N ASP A 498 -34.36 38.02 3.90
CA ASP A 498 -35.79 38.14 4.26
C ASP A 498 -36.67 37.47 3.18
N TYR A 499 -37.72 36.70 3.51
CA TYR A 499 -39.14 37.07 3.71
C TYR A 499 -39.98 37.41 2.47
N HIS A 500 -40.99 36.58 2.22
CA HIS A 500 -42.43 36.88 2.02
C HIS A 500 -43.10 35.51 1.82
N GLY A 501 -44.12 35.05 2.54
CA GLY A 501 -45.12 35.68 3.40
C GLY A 501 -46.47 35.06 3.03
N GLY A 502 -47.21 34.48 3.99
CA GLY A 502 -48.61 34.11 3.77
C GLY A 502 -49.09 32.81 4.43
N ALA A 503 -49.27 32.85 5.75
CA ALA A 503 -50.18 31.98 6.49
C ALA A 503 -51.64 32.56 6.38
N PRO A 504 -52.71 32.07 7.05
CA PRO A 504 -52.71 31.01 8.06
C PRO A 504 -54.00 30.12 8.18
N GLN A 505 -53.96 29.24 9.19
CA GLN A 505 -55.04 28.81 10.12
C GLN A 505 -55.85 27.49 9.92
N HIS A 506 -55.67 26.66 10.96
CA HIS A 506 -56.62 25.83 11.73
C HIS A 506 -57.52 24.78 11.04
N HIS A 507 -57.42 23.52 11.48
CA HIS A 507 -58.39 22.92 12.42
C HIS A 507 -57.98 21.50 12.87
N ALA A 508 -58.50 21.16 14.06
CA ALA A 508 -58.29 19.94 14.84
C ALA A 508 -59.28 18.80 14.48
N GLY A 509 -59.01 17.62 15.05
CA GLY A 509 -59.94 16.47 15.18
C GLY A 509 -59.42 15.24 14.42
N GLY A 510 -59.30 14.04 14.98
CA GLY A 510 -59.93 13.45 16.15
C GLY A 510 -60.76 12.23 15.73
N TYR A 511 -60.31 11.03 16.16
CA TYR A 511 -61.08 9.82 16.47
C TYR A 511 -61.57 8.84 15.36
N HIS A 512 -61.11 7.58 15.58
CA HIS A 512 -61.91 6.35 15.82
C HIS A 512 -62.25 5.31 14.72
N HIS A 513 -62.11 4.06 15.19
CA HIS A 513 -62.65 2.75 14.74
C HIS A 513 -61.99 2.15 13.48
N GLY A 514 -61.58 0.88 13.44
CA GLY A 514 -61.95 -0.32 14.20
C GLY A 514 -62.16 -1.48 13.20
N PRO A 515 -61.77 -2.73 13.48
CA PRO A 515 -61.47 -3.74 12.46
C PRO A 515 -62.55 -4.82 12.27
N HIS A 516 -62.51 -5.51 11.13
CA HIS A 516 -63.15 -6.82 10.84
C HIS A 516 -62.21 -7.55 9.85
N GLY A 517 -61.85 -8.83 9.93
CA GLY A 517 -62.37 -9.99 10.65
C GLY A 517 -62.81 -11.08 9.65
N HIS A 518 -62.34 -12.32 9.84
CA HIS A 518 -62.72 -13.61 9.20
C HIS A 518 -62.14 -13.98 7.83
N ASP A 519 -61.91 -15.24 7.44
CA ASP A 519 -61.62 -16.56 8.06
C ASP A 519 -61.59 -17.59 6.89
N GLY A 520 -60.92 -18.74 7.07
CA GLY A 520 -61.18 -20.03 6.36
C GLY A 520 -60.45 -20.28 5.02
N SER A 521 -59.54 -21.27 4.91
CA SER A 521 -59.77 -22.73 4.65
C SER A 521 -60.22 -22.98 3.19
N GLU A 522 -59.80 -23.96 2.38
CA GLU A 522 -59.00 -25.19 2.47
C GLU A 522 -58.90 -25.76 1.02
N GLN A 523 -58.03 -26.77 0.81
CA GLN A 523 -58.12 -27.87 -0.19
C GLN A 523 -57.67 -27.73 -1.68
N ASP A 524 -56.57 -28.44 -1.95
CA ASP A 524 -56.40 -29.63 -2.83
C ASP A 524 -56.71 -29.65 -4.35
N GLY A 525 -55.77 -30.33 -5.05
CA GLY A 525 -55.92 -31.04 -6.34
C GLY A 525 -55.64 -30.18 -7.58
N GLY A 526 -54.90 -30.58 -8.61
CA GLY A 526 -54.38 -31.87 -9.04
C GLY A 526 -54.37 -31.91 -10.58
N TYR A 527 -53.31 -32.48 -11.16
CA TYR A 527 -53.24 -33.12 -12.49
C TYR A 527 -53.14 -32.31 -13.81
N SER A 528 -51.94 -32.45 -14.41
CA SER A 528 -51.61 -32.98 -15.75
C SER A 528 -52.04 -32.26 -17.04
N GLY A 529 -51.12 -32.24 -18.02
CA GLY A 529 -51.49 -32.21 -19.43
C GLY A 529 -50.38 -31.77 -20.40
N HIS A 530 -49.77 -32.75 -21.05
CA HIS A 530 -48.75 -32.65 -22.11
C HIS A 530 -49.17 -31.91 -23.39
N HIS A 531 -48.18 -31.31 -24.08
CA HIS A 531 -47.92 -31.43 -25.53
C HIS A 531 -46.49 -30.90 -25.83
N ARG A 532 -45.49 -31.75 -26.13
CA ARG A 532 -45.05 -32.29 -27.45
C ARG A 532 -44.95 -31.26 -28.59
N GLY A 533 -43.71 -31.01 -29.04
CA GLY A 533 -43.39 -30.35 -30.31
C GLY A 533 -41.88 -30.30 -30.56
N SER A 534 -41.37 -31.28 -31.29
CA SER A 534 -39.99 -31.52 -31.74
C SER A 534 -39.52 -30.61 -32.88
N GLY A 535 -38.22 -30.30 -32.94
CA GLY A 535 -37.55 -29.99 -34.22
C GLY A 535 -36.27 -29.12 -34.16
N GLY A 536 -35.10 -29.75 -34.25
CA GLY A 536 -34.14 -29.49 -35.34
C GLY A 536 -33.06 -28.39 -35.25
N TYR A 537 -31.81 -28.82 -34.98
CA TYR A 537 -30.51 -28.47 -35.60
C TYR A 537 -30.02 -26.99 -35.80
N TRP A 538 -28.96 -26.67 -35.03
CA TRP A 538 -27.66 -26.00 -35.33
C TRP A 538 -27.48 -24.51 -35.69
N HIS A 539 -26.43 -23.98 -35.04
CA HIS A 539 -25.54 -22.84 -35.32
C HIS A 539 -26.04 -21.40 -35.16
N GLY A 540 -25.50 -20.73 -34.14
CA GLY A 540 -25.49 -19.29 -33.99
C GLY A 540 -24.89 -18.91 -32.64
N ALA A 541 -23.57 -18.76 -32.58
CA ALA A 541 -22.87 -18.25 -31.39
C ALA A 541 -23.42 -16.86 -31.01
N PRO A 542 -23.74 -16.59 -29.74
CA PRO A 542 -23.89 -15.21 -29.30
C PRO A 542 -22.49 -14.67 -29.03
N HIS A 543 -22.09 -13.68 -29.84
CA HIS A 543 -21.00 -12.76 -29.54
C HIS A 543 -21.13 -12.30 -28.07
N LYS A 544 -20.21 -12.76 -27.22
CA LYS A 544 -19.95 -12.11 -25.93
C LYS A 544 -19.53 -10.69 -26.26
N LYS A 545 -20.33 -9.71 -25.83
CA LYS A 545 -19.89 -8.32 -25.72
C LYS A 545 -18.60 -8.33 -24.90
N GLN A 546 -17.54 -7.75 -25.44
CA GLN A 546 -16.36 -7.37 -24.68
C GLN A 546 -16.82 -6.43 -23.58
N ASP A 547 -16.74 -6.88 -22.32
CA ASP A 547 -16.99 -6.04 -21.17
C ASP A 547 -15.88 -4.99 -21.04
N SER A 548 -16.32 -3.76 -20.86
CA SER A 548 -15.58 -2.51 -20.88
C SER A 548 -14.77 -2.30 -19.60
N TRP A 549 -13.74 -3.12 -19.36
CA TRP A 549 -12.77 -2.95 -18.26
C TRP A 549 -11.71 -1.86 -18.53
N LYS A 550 -11.79 -1.16 -19.67
CA LYS A 550 -10.69 -0.32 -20.19
C LYS A 550 -10.80 1.19 -19.93
N GLN A 551 -11.71 1.68 -19.09
CA GLN A 551 -12.00 3.13 -19.13
C GLN A 551 -12.08 3.93 -17.83
N TYR A 552 -11.76 3.39 -16.65
CA TYR A 552 -11.81 4.21 -15.43
C TYR A 552 -10.61 3.98 -14.52
N PHE A 553 -9.48 4.49 -14.99
CA PHE A 553 -8.50 5.24 -14.19
C PHE A 553 -8.35 6.59 -14.92
N TYR A 554 -9.36 7.46 -14.82
CA TYR A 554 -9.36 8.85 -15.28
C TYR A 554 -10.34 9.68 -14.45
#